data_AF-B7FFI0-F1
#
_entry.id   AF-B7FFI0-F1
#
_cell.length_a   1.000
_cell.length_b   1.000
_cell.length_c   1.000
_cell.angle_alpha   90.00
_cell.angle_beta   90.00
_cell.angle_gamma   90.00
#
_symmetry.space_group_name_H-M   'P 1'
#
loop_
_entity.id
_entity.type
_entity.pdbx_description
1 polymer ?
#
loop_
_entity_poly.entity_id
_entity_poly.type
_entity_poly.pdbx_seq_one_letter_code
_entity_poly.pdbx_strand_id
1 'polypeptide(L)'
;MLVESEGRLLLLGIEESSNYFSIDFFELDEKKKKWVRLMDFDEKEKKWVKLRNFGDRVFFIGRGCSFSASASDLCIQKGNCAIFIDESVLHNNNMVRGKRVFHLDQDRLSRGSKYLNLFLPPEWILKI
;
A
#
# COMPACT_ATOMS: atom_id res chain seq x y z
N MET A 1 5.03 8.29 -4.53
CA MET A 1 3.94 8.90 -3.71
C MET A 1 4.38 8.87 -2.25
N LEU A 2 4.17 9.93 -1.48
CA LEU A 2 4.55 9.92 -0.06
C LEU A 2 3.45 9.26 0.78
N VAL A 3 3.84 8.44 1.75
CA VAL A 3 2.96 7.67 2.62
C VAL A 3 3.44 7.83 4.05
N GLU A 4 2.57 8.28 4.94
CA GLU A 4 2.84 8.29 6.38
C GLU A 4 2.67 6.88 6.97
N SER A 5 3.60 6.46 7.84
CA SER A 5 3.54 5.19 8.55
C SER A 5 4.26 5.25 9.88
N GLU A 6 3.50 5.20 10.99
CA GLU A 6 4.03 5.23 12.37
C GLU A 6 4.96 6.42 12.65
N GLY A 7 4.60 7.61 12.17
CA GLY A 7 5.42 8.81 12.31
C GLY A 7 6.64 8.86 11.37
N ARG A 8 6.80 7.87 10.48
CA ARG A 8 7.81 7.86 9.42
C ARG A 8 7.17 8.24 8.10
N LEU A 9 7.94 8.93 7.26
CA LEU A 9 7.53 9.28 5.91
C LEU A 9 8.23 8.36 4.91
N LEU A 10 7.45 7.51 4.24
CA LEU A 10 7.92 6.60 3.21
C LEU A 10 7.59 7.15 1.82
N LEU A 11 8.45 6.88 0.85
CA LEU A 11 8.14 7.06 -0.56
C LEU A 11 7.75 5.71 -1.14
N LEU A 12 6.57 5.66 -1.75
CA LEU A 12 6.03 4.53 -2.50
C LEU A 12 6.35 4.72 -3.99
N GLY A 13 7.10 3.78 -4.57
CA GLY A 13 7.24 3.62 -6.01
C GLY A 13 6.25 2.59 -6.53
N ILE A 14 5.48 2.94 -7.55
CA ILE A 14 4.56 2.03 -8.23
C ILE A 14 5.08 1.84 -9.65
N GLU A 15 5.28 0.59 -10.05
CA GLU A 15 5.61 0.20 -11.42
C GLU A 15 4.48 -0.64 -11.99
N GLU A 16 3.88 -0.19 -13.07
CA GLU A 16 2.71 -0.82 -13.68
C GLU A 16 2.89 -0.95 -15.20
N SER A 17 2.62 -2.14 -15.72
CA SER A 17 2.48 -2.43 -17.14
C SER A 17 1.29 -3.38 -17.36
N SER A 18 1.04 -3.80 -18.61
CA SER A 18 -0.13 -4.61 -18.97
C SER A 18 -0.29 -5.90 -18.15
N ASN A 19 0.83 -6.54 -17.76
CA ASN A 19 0.84 -7.82 -17.05
C ASN A 19 1.66 -7.80 -15.75
N TYR A 20 2.25 -6.67 -15.39
CA TYR A 20 3.15 -6.56 -14.25
C TYR A 20 2.75 -5.38 -13.37
N PHE A 21 2.78 -5.62 -12.06
CA PHE A 21 2.51 -4.61 -11.07
C PHE A 21 3.42 -4.85 -9.87
N SER A 22 4.18 -3.83 -9.47
CA SER A 22 5.08 -3.90 -8.32
C SER A 22 5.02 -2.61 -7.51
N ILE A 23 5.19 -2.78 -6.21
CA ILE A 23 5.36 -1.70 -5.25
C ILE A 23 6.73 -1.84 -4.61
N ASP A 24 7.42 -0.71 -4.48
CA ASP A 24 8.64 -0.55 -3.70
C ASP A 24 8.47 0.57 -2.68
N PHE A 25 9.08 0.39 -1.51
CA PHE A 25 9.12 1.41 -0.46
C PHE A 25 10.53 1.95 -0.31
N PHE A 26 10.61 3.24 -0.04
CA PHE A 26 11.86 3.95 0.18
C PHE A 26 11.72 4.82 1.43
N GLU A 27 12.81 4.96 2.17
CA GLU A 27 12.91 5.85 3.33
C GLU A 27 13.92 6.96 3.02
N LEU A 28 13.69 8.16 3.56
CA LEU A 28 14.59 9.29 3.37
C LEU A 28 15.80 9.12 4.29
N ASP A 29 16.98 8.92 3.71
CA ASP A 29 18.25 9.10 4.43
C ASP A 29 18.48 10.61 4.55
N GLU A 30 18.08 11.19 5.69
CA GLU A 30 18.18 12.63 5.96
C GLU A 30 19.62 13.15 5.86
N LYS A 31 20.59 12.34 6.26
CA LYS A 31 22.02 12.71 6.23
C LYS A 31 22.51 12.84 4.81
N LYS A 32 22.12 11.89 3.93
CA LYS A 32 22.53 11.87 2.52
C LYS A 32 21.54 12.58 1.60
N LYS A 33 20.41 13.07 2.14
CA LYS A 33 19.31 13.72 1.42
C LYS A 33 18.85 12.90 0.20
N LYS A 34 18.71 11.59 0.38
CA LYS A 34 18.33 10.67 -0.71
C LYS A 34 17.34 9.61 -0.24
N TRP A 35 16.47 9.20 -1.15
CA TRP A 35 15.59 8.06 -0.94
C TRP A 35 16.38 6.76 -1.08
N VAL A 36 16.30 5.92 -0.06
CA VAL A 36 16.95 4.60 -0.02
C VAL A 36 15.86 3.55 -0.03
N ARG A 37 15.95 2.60 -0.96
CA ARG A 37 15.01 1.49 -1.07
C ARG A 37 15.06 0.66 0.21
N LEU A 38 13.91 0.38 0.78
CA LEU A 38 13.79 -0.56 1.90
C LEU A 38 13.98 -1.99 1.38
N MET A 39 14.97 -2.67 1.96
CA MET A 39 15.35 -4.02 1.57
C MET A 39 15.41 -4.91 2.80
N ASP A 40 15.18 -6.20 2.57
CA ASP A 40 15.35 -7.26 3.55
C ASP A 40 16.44 -8.21 3.08
N PHE A 41 17.12 -8.89 4.01
CA PHE A 41 18.16 -9.85 3.66
C PHE A 41 17.58 -11.27 3.67
N ASP A 42 17.48 -11.89 2.49
CA ASP A 42 17.05 -13.28 2.38
C ASP A 42 18.20 -14.21 2.78
N GLU A 43 18.10 -14.80 3.97
CA GLU A 43 19.14 -15.68 4.50
C GLU A 43 19.33 -16.98 3.71
N LYS A 44 18.27 -17.47 3.04
CA LYS A 44 18.32 -18.71 2.25
C LYS A 44 19.04 -18.46 0.94
N GLU A 45 18.72 -17.36 0.30
CA GLU A 45 19.25 -16.97 -1.01
C GLU A 45 20.53 -16.12 -0.92
N LYS A 46 20.94 -15.73 0.31
CA LYS A 46 22.09 -14.87 0.61
C LYS A 46 22.12 -13.58 -0.22
N LYS A 47 20.96 -12.96 -0.40
CA LYS A 47 20.80 -11.74 -1.22
C LYS A 47 19.85 -10.74 -0.59
N TRP A 48 20.06 -9.47 -0.91
CA TRP A 48 19.12 -8.41 -0.56
C TRP A 48 17.93 -8.46 -1.51
N VAL A 49 16.72 -8.49 -0.95
CA VAL A 49 15.45 -8.47 -1.67
C VAL A 49 14.64 -7.23 -1.26
N LYS A 50 13.66 -6.81 -2.08
CA LYS A 50 12.75 -5.72 -1.67
C LYS A 50 12.02 -6.11 -0.38
N LEU A 51 11.85 -5.17 0.55
CA LEU A 51 11.08 -5.41 1.77
C LEU A 51 9.61 -5.68 1.41
N ARG A 52 9.09 -6.86 1.78
CA ARG A 52 7.72 -7.31 1.45
C ARG A 52 6.83 -7.51 2.67
N ASN A 53 7.37 -7.35 3.87
CA ASN A 53 6.67 -7.61 5.12
C ASN A 53 6.68 -6.36 6.00
N PHE A 54 5.52 -5.74 6.13
CA PHE A 54 5.25 -4.62 7.02
C PHE A 54 4.34 -5.03 8.19
N GLY A 55 4.23 -6.33 8.46
CA GLY A 55 3.45 -6.87 9.57
C GLY A 55 1.96 -6.55 9.45
N ASP A 56 1.38 -5.96 10.49
CA ASP A 56 -0.06 -5.64 10.56
C ASP A 56 -0.46 -4.39 9.76
N ARG A 57 0.48 -3.74 9.07
CA ARG A 57 0.22 -2.46 8.41
C ARG A 57 -0.59 -2.61 7.12
N VAL A 58 -1.58 -1.74 6.97
CA VAL A 58 -2.36 -1.55 5.75
C VAL A 58 -2.08 -0.16 5.22
N PHE A 59 -1.60 -0.06 3.99
CA PHE A 59 -1.31 1.21 3.33
C PHE A 59 -2.51 1.65 2.50
N PHE A 60 -2.99 2.87 2.71
CA PHE A 60 -4.06 3.47 1.93
C PHE A 60 -3.45 4.45 0.95
N ILE A 61 -3.59 4.16 -0.35
CA ILE A 61 -2.93 4.89 -1.43
C ILE A 61 -3.96 5.68 -2.21
N GLY A 62 -3.89 7.00 -2.06
CA GLY A 62 -4.78 7.97 -2.73
C GLY A 62 -3.98 9.11 -3.35
N ARG A 63 -4.55 9.77 -4.35
CA ARG A 63 -3.92 10.96 -4.92
C ARG A 63 -3.92 12.09 -3.89
N GLY A 64 -2.75 12.62 -3.57
CA GLY A 64 -2.58 13.74 -2.65
C GLY A 64 -2.51 13.37 -1.18
N CYS A 65 -3.10 12.26 -0.74
CA CYS A 65 -2.99 11.77 0.63
C CYS A 65 -2.81 10.25 0.63
N SER A 66 -1.80 9.77 1.35
CA SER A 66 -1.59 8.35 1.61
C SER A 66 -1.04 8.17 3.02
N PHE A 67 -1.53 7.15 3.69
CA PHE A 67 -1.20 6.86 5.08
C PHE A 67 -1.24 5.35 5.31
N SER A 68 -0.80 4.91 6.48
CA SER A 68 -0.97 3.53 6.91
C SER A 68 -1.69 3.46 8.24
N ALA A 69 -2.34 2.34 8.49
CA ALA A 69 -2.96 2.03 9.77
C ALA A 69 -2.75 0.56 10.10
N SER A 70 -2.99 0.17 11.36
CA SER A 70 -2.98 -1.23 11.74
C SER A 70 -4.24 -1.92 11.22
N ALA A 71 -4.14 -3.13 10.68
CA ALA A 71 -5.32 -3.91 10.31
C ALA A 71 -6.17 -4.24 11.54
N SER A 72 -5.53 -4.50 12.67
CA SER A 72 -6.19 -4.69 13.97
C SER A 72 -7.03 -3.49 14.38
N ASP A 73 -6.50 -2.27 14.31
CA ASP A 73 -7.24 -1.03 14.60
C ASP A 73 -8.46 -0.83 13.68
N LEU A 74 -8.40 -1.36 12.46
CA LEU A 74 -9.47 -1.27 11.46
C LEU A 74 -10.42 -2.46 11.45
N CYS A 75 -10.24 -3.43 12.36
CA CYS A 75 -10.98 -4.69 12.38
C CYS A 75 -10.92 -5.46 11.05
N ILE A 76 -9.79 -5.36 10.34
CA ILE A 76 -9.52 -6.04 9.07
C ILE A 76 -8.76 -7.34 9.36
N GLN A 77 -9.11 -8.42 8.62
CA GLN A 77 -8.51 -9.75 8.85
C GLN A 77 -7.02 -9.85 8.55
N LYS A 78 -6.47 -9.04 7.63
CA LYS A 78 -5.08 -9.18 7.18
C LYS A 78 -4.44 -7.82 6.87
N GLY A 79 -3.32 -7.54 7.54
CA GLY A 79 -2.39 -6.47 7.19
C GLY A 79 -1.48 -6.83 6.01
N ASN A 80 -0.29 -6.24 5.99
CA ASN A 80 0.73 -6.38 4.96
C ASN A 80 0.20 -6.20 3.53
N CYS A 81 -0.63 -5.18 3.32
CA CYS A 81 -1.22 -4.89 2.02
C CYS A 81 -1.33 -3.39 1.74
N ALA A 82 -1.44 -3.04 0.46
CA ALA A 82 -1.76 -1.70 0.01
C ALA A 82 -3.15 -1.69 -0.65
N ILE A 83 -3.96 -0.70 -0.30
CA ILE A 83 -5.32 -0.50 -0.76
C ILE A 83 -5.36 0.81 -1.55
N PHE A 84 -5.74 0.71 -2.82
CA PHE A 84 -5.91 1.85 -3.70
C PHE A 84 -7.32 2.41 -3.54
N ILE A 85 -7.39 3.58 -2.90
CA ILE A 85 -8.65 4.26 -2.59
C ILE A 85 -9.07 5.22 -3.71
N ASP A 86 -8.09 5.66 -4.51
CA ASP A 86 -8.30 6.56 -5.64
C ASP A 86 -7.98 5.84 -6.95
N GLU A 87 -8.95 5.86 -7.86
CA GLU A 87 -8.86 5.19 -9.17
C GLU A 87 -7.82 5.84 -10.08
N SER A 88 -7.47 7.10 -9.85
CA SER A 88 -6.45 7.82 -10.62
C SER A 88 -5.01 7.36 -10.33
N VAL A 89 -4.81 6.53 -9.30
CA VAL A 89 -3.48 6.01 -8.95
C VAL A 89 -3.06 4.84 -9.84
N LEU A 90 -4.02 4.11 -10.41
CA LEU A 90 -3.79 2.90 -11.19
C LEU A 90 -4.21 3.07 -12.64
N HIS A 91 -3.58 2.34 -13.55
CA HIS A 91 -3.98 2.34 -14.96
C HIS A 91 -5.37 1.70 -15.15
N ASN A 92 -6.12 2.19 -16.13
CA ASN A 92 -7.55 1.97 -16.29
C ASN A 92 -7.95 0.47 -16.32
N ASN A 93 -7.12 -0.41 -16.89
CA ASN A 93 -7.40 -1.84 -17.02
C ASN A 93 -7.45 -2.60 -15.68
N ASN A 94 -6.68 -2.19 -14.67
CA ASN A 94 -6.73 -2.82 -13.34
C ASN A 94 -7.94 -2.33 -12.53
N MET A 95 -8.32 -1.05 -12.72
CA MET A 95 -9.50 -0.44 -12.11
C MET A 95 -10.82 -0.98 -12.66
N VAL A 96 -10.95 -1.16 -13.99
CA VAL A 96 -12.11 -1.82 -14.62
C VAL A 96 -12.35 -3.23 -14.05
N ARG A 97 -11.31 -3.89 -13.54
CA ARG A 97 -11.41 -5.24 -12.95
C ARG A 97 -11.69 -5.25 -11.44
N GLY A 98 -11.80 -4.08 -10.81
CA GLY A 98 -12.03 -3.90 -9.38
C GLY A 98 -10.86 -4.33 -8.50
N LYS A 99 -9.64 -4.38 -9.06
CA LYS A 99 -8.44 -4.81 -8.34
C LYS A 99 -7.86 -3.63 -7.56
N ARG A 100 -8.21 -3.54 -6.27
CA ARG A 100 -7.81 -2.42 -5.39
C ARG A 100 -6.86 -2.80 -4.27
N VAL A 101 -6.55 -4.08 -4.12
CA VAL A 101 -5.73 -4.57 -2.98
C VAL A 101 -4.49 -5.24 -3.54
N PHE A 102 -3.32 -4.78 -3.10
CA PHE A 102 -2.04 -5.39 -3.39
C PHE A 102 -1.50 -6.07 -2.14
N HIS A 103 -1.33 -7.39 -2.21
CA HIS A 103 -0.75 -8.17 -1.13
C HIS A 103 0.77 -8.16 -1.27
N LEU A 104 1.48 -7.56 -0.30
CA LEU A 104 2.92 -7.31 -0.39
C LEU A 104 3.75 -8.60 -0.32
N ASP A 105 3.29 -9.58 0.46
CA ASP A 105 3.87 -10.91 0.57
C ASP A 105 3.77 -11.72 -0.73
N GLN A 106 2.67 -11.56 -1.46
CA GLN A 106 2.37 -12.32 -2.67
C GLN A 106 2.74 -11.59 -3.97
N ASP A 107 3.10 -10.31 -3.89
CA ASP A 107 3.38 -9.45 -5.04
C ASP A 107 2.21 -9.45 -6.06
N ARG A 108 0.97 -9.39 -5.54
CA ARG A 108 -0.23 -9.64 -6.35
C ARG A 108 -1.39 -8.70 -6.05
N LEU A 109 -1.97 -8.18 -7.13
CA LEU A 109 -3.24 -7.45 -7.11
C LEU A 109 -4.45 -8.40 -7.04
N SER A 110 -5.37 -8.12 -6.12
CA SER A 110 -6.63 -8.83 -5.92
C SER A 110 -7.82 -7.86 -5.86
N ARG A 111 -9.04 -8.41 -5.96
CA ARG A 111 -10.28 -7.63 -5.83
C ARG A 111 -10.52 -7.22 -4.39
N GLY A 112 -10.96 -5.98 -4.19
CA GLY A 112 -10.95 -5.31 -2.88
C GLY A 112 -12.26 -4.70 -2.41
N SER A 113 -13.42 -5.30 -2.72
CA SER A 113 -14.72 -4.66 -2.44
C SER A 113 -15.01 -4.43 -0.95
N LYS A 114 -14.49 -5.27 -0.05
CA LYS A 114 -14.77 -5.17 1.40
C LYS A 114 -14.15 -3.93 2.07
N TYR A 115 -13.10 -3.36 1.49
CA TYR A 115 -12.36 -2.24 2.07
C TYR A 115 -12.98 -0.87 1.77
N LEU A 116 -13.87 -0.80 0.78
CA LEU A 116 -14.57 0.44 0.42
C LEU A 116 -15.50 0.92 1.54
N ASN A 117 -15.98 -0.01 2.37
CA ASN A 117 -16.85 0.32 3.51
C ASN A 117 -16.15 1.17 4.58
N LEU A 118 -14.81 1.17 4.63
CA LEU A 118 -14.04 2.00 5.57
C LEU A 118 -14.13 3.50 5.26
N PHE A 119 -14.46 3.82 4.01
CA PHE A 119 -14.57 5.21 3.53
C PHE A 119 -16.01 5.65 3.36
N LEU A 120 -16.97 4.78 3.68
CA LEU A 120 -18.36 5.19 3.73
C LEU A 120 -18.56 6.11 4.93
N PRO A 121 -19.29 7.22 4.76
CA PRO A 121 -19.65 8.04 5.90
C PRO A 121 -20.47 7.18 6.88
N PRO A 122 -20.29 7.37 8.20
CA PRO A 122 -21.14 6.74 9.19
C PRO A 122 -22.63 6.98 8.88
N GLU A 123 -23.48 6.00 9.17
CA GLU A 123 -24.92 6.07 8.85
C GLU A 123 -25.61 7.32 9.40
N TRP A 124 -25.15 7.86 10.52
CA TRP A 124 -25.72 9.06 11.14
C TRP A 124 -25.47 10.34 10.33
N ILE A 125 -24.42 10.39 9.50
CA ILE A 125 -24.16 11.52 8.58
C ILE A 125 -25.12 11.47 7.39
N LEU A 126 -25.55 10.27 6.97
CA LEU A 126 -26.38 10.07 5.79
C LEU A 126 -27.88 10.32 6.01
N LYS A 127 -28.30 10.53 7.27
CA LYS A 127 -29.72 10.72 7.67
C LYS A 127 -30.14 12.20 7.77
N ILE A 128 -29.47 13.09 7.03
CA ILE A 128 -29.82 14.53 6.94
C ILE A 128 -30.96 14.73 5.93
#